data_AF-A0A1Y5T9J3-F1
#
_entry.id   AF-A0A1Y5T9J3-F1
#
_cell.length_a   1.000
_cell.length_b   1.000
_cell.length_c   1.000
_cell.angle_alpha   90.00
_cell.angle_beta   90.00
_cell.angle_gamma   90.00
#
_symmetry.space_group_name_H-M   'P 1'
#
loop_
_entity.id
_entity.type
_entity.pdbx_description
1 polymer ?
#
loop_
_entity_poly.entity_id
_entity_poly.type
_entity_poly.pdbx_seq_one_letter_code
_entity_poly.pdbx_strand_id
1 'polypeptide(L)'
;MSPRHTYTILSMMKDEGHSLVEWVAYHRHIGFDNICVYTNNCSDGTDDMLIRLEELGWVRHFRNEVPEDKKPQPNALSLATENPEVMNSEWVLVMDADEFLSVKCGRGWITDLVERIPPEAQAMAITWRFFGSSGLTEWNPGLVIENYTKAAPDKFKKGWGVKTLFKPFPEIKLGIHRPTIKKARQSAENAKILFDQLWLNGSGEPMPDEFSLSGWRSTKPTLGYKLAELNHYATKSLEAYLLRRVRGNVNNKEDKYNAAYFALFDRNEIDATNALRHAKAVKKKMAEILSDPVMRKLQDEALAFHEARVATLRSTGEYDHWLAELKQASETTIDQLDEVLFVQHLPKKWQEKVKEMQAQGVPDKTIAKMIAATQTAKKGETRSALLEAAGVKTPDTPPDETAQARDSATEVAMSLDNPFLNTPEAAALGVPRLQPNSAKVSLDIPAPALDTIVEEATVSASNGISSDPGIIAPVPGPEAEAAVEPEALPEAARKTGS
;
A
#
# COMPACT_ATOMS: atom_id res chain seq x y z
N MET A 1 -32.11 -0.94 16.63
CA MET A 1 -30.69 -0.96 16.23
C MET A 1 -30.50 -2.17 15.34
N SER A 2 -29.84 -2.04 14.20
CA SER A 2 -29.47 -3.20 13.37
C SER A 2 -28.66 -4.20 14.21
N PRO A 3 -28.80 -5.51 14.01
CA PRO A 3 -28.00 -6.50 14.72
C PRO A 3 -26.51 -6.23 14.51
N ARG A 4 -25.70 -6.49 15.54
CA ARG A 4 -24.24 -6.37 15.46
C ARG A 4 -23.70 -7.50 14.58
N HIS A 5 -22.88 -7.16 13.60
CA HIS A 5 -22.19 -8.13 12.74
C HIS A 5 -21.01 -8.76 13.48
N THR A 6 -20.64 -10.00 13.17
CA THR A 6 -19.50 -10.66 13.79
C THR A 6 -18.20 -10.32 13.06
N TYR A 7 -18.17 -10.48 11.74
CA TYR A 7 -17.00 -10.30 10.88
C TYR A 7 -17.34 -9.47 9.64
N THR A 8 -16.90 -8.22 9.63
CA THR A 8 -17.12 -7.29 8.53
C THR A 8 -15.87 -7.11 7.68
N ILE A 9 -16.03 -7.17 6.35
CA ILE A 9 -15.05 -6.62 5.41
C ILE A 9 -15.49 -5.22 5.00
N LEU A 10 -14.54 -4.29 4.93
CA LEU A 10 -14.69 -3.02 4.23
C LEU A 10 -13.74 -2.97 3.03
N SER A 11 -14.28 -2.68 1.84
CA SER A 11 -13.48 -2.50 0.62
C SER A 11 -13.90 -1.27 -0.17
N MET A 12 -12.98 -0.78 -1.00
CA MET A 12 -13.21 0.29 -1.96
C MET A 12 -12.90 -0.23 -3.36
N MET A 13 -13.85 -0.12 -4.29
CA MET A 13 -13.74 -0.70 -5.62
C MET A 13 -13.87 0.34 -6.73
N LYS A 14 -13.17 0.07 -7.84
CA LYS A 14 -13.32 0.74 -9.12
C LYS A 14 -12.97 -0.25 -10.23
N ASP A 15 -13.95 -0.57 -11.06
CA ASP A 15 -13.81 -1.45 -12.22
C ASP A 15 -13.28 -2.86 -11.88
N GLU A 16 -13.91 -3.52 -10.90
CA GLU A 16 -13.52 -4.84 -10.38
C GLU A 16 -14.54 -5.95 -10.74
N GLY A 17 -15.51 -5.66 -11.62
CA GLY A 17 -16.66 -6.51 -11.93
C GLY A 17 -16.25 -7.89 -12.45
N HIS A 18 -15.14 -7.98 -13.18
CA HIS A 18 -14.60 -9.25 -13.69
C HIS A 18 -14.31 -10.30 -12.59
N SER A 19 -13.87 -9.88 -11.40
CA SER A 19 -13.53 -10.79 -10.28
C SER A 19 -14.44 -10.65 -9.06
N LEU A 20 -15.41 -9.74 -9.09
CA LEU A 20 -16.25 -9.40 -7.94
C LEU A 20 -17.01 -10.60 -7.37
N VAL A 21 -17.63 -11.42 -8.23
CA VAL A 21 -18.46 -12.55 -7.77
C VAL A 21 -17.63 -13.61 -7.06
N GLU A 22 -16.40 -13.89 -7.53
CA GLU A 22 -15.47 -14.77 -6.81
C GLU A 22 -15.09 -14.16 -5.46
N TRP A 23 -14.72 -12.88 -5.44
CA TRP A 23 -14.27 -12.21 -4.22
C TRP A 23 -15.35 -12.22 -3.13
N VAL A 24 -16.60 -11.94 -3.47
CA VAL A 24 -17.75 -12.03 -2.55
C VAL A 24 -18.01 -13.47 -2.13
N ALA A 25 -18.05 -14.42 -3.08
CA ALA A 25 -18.29 -15.83 -2.80
C ALA A 25 -17.21 -16.43 -1.88
N TYR A 26 -15.95 -16.07 -2.07
CA TYR A 26 -14.81 -16.49 -1.24
C TYR A 26 -14.96 -16.02 0.20
N HIS A 27 -15.14 -14.71 0.39
CA HIS A 27 -15.18 -14.15 1.74
C HIS A 27 -16.44 -14.58 2.51
N ARG A 28 -17.59 -14.72 1.82
CA ARG A 28 -18.80 -15.34 2.39
C ARG A 28 -18.62 -16.83 2.69
N HIS A 29 -17.80 -17.56 1.92
CA HIS A 29 -17.51 -18.97 2.19
C HIS A 29 -16.66 -19.15 3.45
N ILE A 30 -15.62 -18.33 3.62
CA ILE A 30 -14.71 -18.45 4.77
C ILE A 30 -15.30 -17.86 6.06
N GLY A 31 -16.49 -17.26 6.00
CA GLY A 31 -17.32 -16.98 7.18
C GLY A 31 -17.54 -15.50 7.50
N PHE A 32 -17.20 -14.57 6.61
CA PHE A 32 -17.61 -13.17 6.79
C PHE A 32 -19.13 -13.04 6.62
N ASP A 33 -19.80 -12.54 7.67
CA ASP A 33 -21.25 -12.35 7.68
C ASP A 33 -21.66 -11.01 7.06
N ASN A 34 -20.75 -10.03 7.01
CA ASN A 34 -20.98 -8.73 6.41
C ASN A 34 -19.82 -8.28 5.49
N ILE A 35 -20.18 -7.69 4.35
CA ILE A 35 -19.24 -7.17 3.34
C ILE A 35 -19.76 -5.82 2.89
N CYS A 36 -19.06 -4.74 3.28
CA CYS A 36 -19.38 -3.37 2.91
C CYS A 36 -18.44 -2.89 1.81
N VAL A 37 -18.99 -2.41 0.70
CA VAL A 37 -18.21 -1.94 -0.45
C VAL A 37 -18.59 -0.51 -0.82
N TYR A 38 -17.57 0.35 -0.89
CA TYR A 38 -17.68 1.71 -1.42
C TYR A 38 -17.18 1.75 -2.88
N THR A 39 -18.01 2.15 -3.83
CA THR A 39 -17.59 2.24 -5.25
C THR A 39 -17.19 3.65 -5.66
N ASN A 40 -16.25 3.76 -6.61
CA ASN A 40 -15.74 5.01 -7.15
C ASN A 40 -15.89 5.06 -8.67
N ASN A 41 -16.98 5.67 -9.17
CA ASN A 41 -17.24 5.95 -10.59
C ASN A 41 -16.83 4.78 -11.51
N CYS A 42 -17.53 3.65 -11.37
CA CYS A 42 -17.24 2.44 -12.13
C CYS A 42 -17.75 2.60 -13.58
N SER A 43 -17.03 1.99 -14.51
CA SER A 43 -17.31 1.99 -15.95
C SER A 43 -17.62 0.60 -16.49
N ASP A 44 -17.34 -0.46 -15.72
CA ASP A 44 -17.54 -1.86 -16.11
C ASP A 44 -18.81 -2.50 -15.52
N GLY A 45 -19.67 -1.70 -14.86
CA GLY A 45 -20.87 -2.19 -14.18
C GLY A 45 -20.65 -2.74 -12.77
N THR A 46 -19.46 -2.59 -12.17
CA THR A 46 -19.18 -3.03 -10.78
C THR A 46 -20.22 -2.52 -9.76
N ASP A 47 -20.67 -1.27 -9.90
CA ASP A 47 -21.67 -0.69 -9.01
C ASP A 47 -23.06 -1.30 -9.21
N ASP A 48 -23.50 -1.53 -10.44
CA ASP A 48 -24.76 -2.22 -10.73
C ASP A 48 -24.75 -3.66 -10.18
N MET A 49 -23.62 -4.36 -10.31
CA MET A 49 -23.43 -5.68 -9.71
C MET A 49 -23.53 -5.63 -8.18
N LEU A 50 -22.92 -4.64 -7.53
CA LEU A 50 -22.95 -4.49 -6.07
C LEU A 50 -24.34 -4.12 -5.56
N ILE A 51 -25.07 -3.27 -6.27
CA ILE A 51 -26.48 -2.95 -5.98
C ILE A 51 -27.30 -4.24 -6.01
N ARG A 52 -27.18 -5.04 -7.08
CA ARG A 52 -27.93 -6.29 -7.19
C ARG A 52 -27.50 -7.32 -6.13
N LEU A 53 -26.21 -7.41 -5.80
CA LEU A 53 -25.73 -8.26 -4.71
C LEU A 53 -26.29 -7.84 -3.35
N GLU A 54 -26.48 -6.53 -3.11
CA GLU A 54 -27.12 -6.02 -1.89
C GLU A 54 -28.60 -6.41 -1.84
N GLU A 55 -29.35 -6.27 -2.93
CA GLU A 55 -30.75 -6.70 -3.04
C GLU A 55 -30.91 -8.21 -2.73
N LEU A 56 -29.92 -9.00 -3.13
CA LEU A 56 -29.86 -10.44 -2.88
C LEU A 56 -29.30 -10.79 -1.48
N GLY A 57 -28.87 -9.81 -0.68
CA GLY A 57 -28.36 -10.01 0.68
C GLY A 57 -26.93 -10.54 0.78
N TRP A 58 -26.11 -10.38 -0.26
CA TRP A 58 -24.71 -10.81 -0.27
C TRP A 58 -23.74 -9.77 0.29
N VAL A 59 -24.03 -8.49 0.08
CA VAL A 59 -23.16 -7.36 0.44
C VAL A 59 -24.00 -6.15 0.91
N ARG A 60 -23.30 -5.09 1.31
CA ARG A 60 -23.82 -3.74 1.51
C ARG A 60 -23.09 -2.78 0.59
N HIS A 61 -23.83 -2.05 -0.25
CA HIS A 61 -23.24 -1.16 -1.25
C HIS A 61 -23.39 0.30 -0.84
N PHE A 62 -22.32 1.06 -1.03
CA PHE A 62 -22.29 2.49 -0.81
C PHE A 62 -21.64 3.18 -2.01
N ARG A 63 -22.27 4.22 -2.54
CA ARG A 63 -21.62 5.11 -3.50
C ARG A 63 -20.67 6.04 -2.74
N ASN A 64 -19.42 6.11 -3.19
CA ASN A 64 -18.48 7.09 -2.67
C ASN A 64 -18.57 8.37 -3.52
N GLU A 65 -19.46 9.27 -3.15
CA GLU A 65 -19.52 10.61 -3.74
C GLU A 65 -18.32 11.42 -3.25
N VAL A 66 -17.33 11.59 -4.13
CA VAL A 66 -16.05 12.25 -3.80
C VAL A 66 -16.15 13.74 -4.16
N PRO A 67 -16.06 14.66 -3.18
CA PRO A 67 -15.92 16.08 -3.47
C PRO A 67 -14.65 16.39 -4.29
N GLU A 68 -14.68 17.46 -5.11
CA GLU A 68 -13.58 17.82 -6.02
C GLU A 68 -12.21 17.98 -5.33
N ASP A 69 -12.21 18.41 -4.07
CA ASP A 69 -11.00 18.65 -3.26
C ASP A 69 -10.50 17.41 -2.50
N LYS A 70 -11.22 16.28 -2.57
CA LYS A 70 -10.92 15.07 -1.81
C LYS A 70 -10.42 13.94 -2.70
N LYS A 71 -9.67 13.03 -2.06
CA LYS A 71 -9.25 11.77 -2.69
C LYS A 71 -10.27 10.67 -2.39
N PRO A 72 -10.59 9.79 -3.35
CA PRO A 72 -11.62 8.78 -3.19
C PRO A 72 -11.45 7.90 -1.95
N GLN A 73 -10.26 7.31 -1.77
CA GLN A 73 -10.00 6.34 -0.70
C GLN A 73 -10.09 6.97 0.72
N PRO A 74 -9.43 8.11 1.03
CA PRO A 74 -9.66 8.79 2.31
C PRO A 74 -11.12 9.20 2.55
N ASN A 75 -11.87 9.57 1.51
CA ASN A 75 -13.28 9.93 1.63
C ASN A 75 -14.12 8.71 2.06
N ALA A 76 -13.99 7.58 1.36
CA ALA A 76 -14.70 6.34 1.69
C ALA A 76 -14.39 5.86 3.11
N LEU A 77 -13.12 5.89 3.53
CA LEU A 77 -12.72 5.50 4.89
C LEU A 77 -13.32 6.43 5.95
N SER A 78 -13.46 7.73 5.65
CA SER A 78 -14.12 8.68 6.55
C SER A 78 -15.62 8.37 6.68
N LEU A 79 -16.31 8.17 5.56
CA LEU A 79 -17.73 7.80 5.55
C LEU A 79 -17.97 6.46 6.27
N ALA A 80 -17.13 5.47 6.02
CA ALA A 80 -17.20 4.16 6.66
C ALA A 80 -16.93 4.22 8.17
N THR A 81 -16.08 5.15 8.64
CA THR A 81 -15.84 5.37 10.08
C THR A 81 -17.12 5.86 10.79
N GLU A 82 -18.02 6.52 10.09
CA GLU A 82 -19.30 7.03 10.62
C GLU A 82 -20.47 6.08 10.35
N ASN A 83 -20.25 5.02 9.56
CA ASN A 83 -21.29 4.12 9.12
C ASN A 83 -21.50 2.97 10.13
N PRO A 84 -22.67 2.86 10.78
CA PRO A 84 -22.94 1.79 11.73
C PRO A 84 -22.97 0.40 11.08
N GLU A 85 -23.25 0.29 9.78
CA GLU A 85 -23.19 -1.00 9.06
C GLU A 85 -21.76 -1.56 9.03
N VAL A 86 -20.75 -0.69 9.13
CA VAL A 86 -19.33 -1.09 9.24
C VAL A 86 -18.93 -1.18 10.71
N MET A 87 -19.22 -0.15 11.50
CA MET A 87 -18.67 0.02 12.84
C MET A 87 -19.38 -0.79 13.93
N ASN A 88 -20.63 -1.18 13.72
CA ASN A 88 -21.36 -2.09 14.63
C ASN A 88 -20.99 -3.56 14.33
N SER A 89 -19.70 -3.86 14.43
CA SER A 89 -19.13 -5.17 14.17
C SER A 89 -18.29 -5.66 15.35
N GLU A 90 -18.14 -6.97 15.53
CA GLU A 90 -17.15 -7.51 16.48
C GLU A 90 -15.73 -7.36 15.93
N TRP A 91 -15.51 -7.73 14.67
CA TRP A 91 -14.25 -7.56 13.95
C TRP A 91 -14.46 -6.89 12.59
N VAL A 92 -13.52 -6.05 12.20
CA VAL A 92 -13.48 -5.38 10.89
C VAL A 92 -12.13 -5.64 10.22
N LEU A 93 -12.15 -5.98 8.94
CA LEU A 93 -10.97 -6.05 8.07
C LEU A 93 -11.16 -5.08 6.90
N VAL A 94 -10.28 -4.09 6.79
CA VAL A 94 -10.22 -3.21 5.62
C VAL A 94 -9.25 -3.83 4.61
N MET A 95 -9.70 -4.11 3.39
CA MET A 95 -8.89 -4.77 2.36
C MET A 95 -9.31 -4.39 0.94
N ASP A 96 -8.38 -4.53 0.00
CA ASP A 96 -8.56 -4.22 -1.42
C ASP A 96 -9.20 -5.40 -2.18
N ALA A 97 -9.79 -5.14 -3.35
CA ALA A 97 -10.46 -6.15 -4.17
C ALA A 97 -9.49 -7.16 -4.82
N ASP A 98 -8.19 -6.85 -4.86
CA ASP A 98 -7.13 -7.75 -5.29
C ASP A 98 -6.47 -8.49 -4.12
N GLU A 99 -7.12 -8.53 -2.96
CA GLU A 99 -6.66 -9.21 -1.76
C GLU A 99 -7.64 -10.31 -1.32
N PHE A 100 -7.11 -11.42 -0.80
CA PHE A 100 -7.88 -12.55 -0.25
C PHE A 100 -7.30 -12.97 1.10
N LEU A 101 -8.15 -13.08 2.13
CA LEU A 101 -7.70 -13.62 3.42
C LEU A 101 -7.44 -15.12 3.31
N SER A 102 -6.20 -15.53 3.56
CA SER A 102 -5.77 -16.92 3.57
C SER A 102 -5.59 -17.38 5.03
N VAL A 103 -6.62 -18.03 5.58
CA VAL A 103 -6.55 -18.64 6.91
C VAL A 103 -5.89 -20.02 6.80
N LYS A 104 -4.81 -20.23 7.55
CA LYS A 104 -3.93 -21.40 7.46
C LYS A 104 -4.11 -22.38 8.61
N CYS A 105 -5.00 -22.05 9.55
CA CYS A 105 -5.39 -22.92 10.66
C CYS A 105 -6.80 -23.49 10.46
N GLY A 106 -7.08 -24.61 11.13
CA GLY A 106 -8.39 -25.26 11.11
C GLY A 106 -8.89 -25.60 9.70
N ARG A 107 -10.16 -25.29 9.45
CA ARG A 107 -10.83 -25.47 8.16
C ARG A 107 -10.53 -24.34 7.17
N GLY A 108 -9.80 -23.31 7.59
CA GLY A 108 -9.52 -22.12 6.79
C GLY A 108 -10.64 -21.08 6.88
N TRP A 109 -11.40 -21.06 7.97
CA TRP A 109 -12.48 -20.08 8.19
C TRP A 109 -12.05 -18.99 9.17
N ILE A 110 -12.66 -17.81 9.07
CA ILE A 110 -12.39 -16.68 9.96
C ILE A 110 -12.63 -17.03 11.42
N THR A 111 -13.61 -17.89 11.72
CA THR A 111 -13.87 -18.41 13.07
C THR A 111 -12.67 -19.19 13.61
N ASP A 112 -12.05 -20.03 12.78
CA ASP A 112 -10.88 -20.82 13.18
C ASP A 112 -9.68 -19.91 13.50
N LEU A 113 -9.58 -18.75 12.84
CA LEU A 113 -8.58 -17.73 13.13
C LEU A 113 -8.89 -16.99 14.44
N VAL A 114 -10.12 -16.48 14.60
CA VAL A 114 -10.51 -15.66 15.76
C VAL A 114 -10.51 -16.48 17.05
N GLU A 115 -10.85 -17.77 17.01
CA GLU A 115 -10.72 -18.69 18.15
C GLU A 115 -9.26 -18.87 18.63
N ARG A 116 -8.27 -18.54 17.79
CA ARG A 116 -6.84 -18.55 18.15
C ARG A 116 -6.33 -17.22 18.66
N ILE A 117 -7.14 -16.17 18.57
CA ILE A 117 -6.81 -14.84 19.08
C ILE A 117 -7.18 -14.78 20.56
N PRO A 118 -6.23 -14.45 21.47
CA PRO A 118 -6.55 -14.23 22.88
C PRO A 118 -7.68 -13.19 23.04
N PRO A 119 -8.64 -13.39 23.96
CA PRO A 119 -9.77 -12.48 24.14
C PRO A 119 -9.38 -11.01 24.35
N GLU A 120 -8.24 -10.78 25.01
CA GLU A 120 -7.65 -9.48 25.30
C GLU A 120 -6.94 -8.82 24.11
N ALA A 121 -6.76 -9.51 22.98
CA ALA A 121 -6.21 -8.88 21.78
C ALA A 121 -7.28 -8.05 21.05
N GLN A 122 -6.86 -6.88 20.55
CA GLN A 122 -7.74 -5.95 19.82
C GLN A 122 -7.49 -5.95 18.32
N ALA A 123 -6.33 -6.45 17.87
CA ALA A 123 -5.95 -6.40 16.47
C ALA A 123 -4.98 -7.52 16.07
N MET A 124 -5.07 -7.95 14.81
CA MET A 124 -4.09 -8.78 14.14
C MET A 124 -3.63 -8.09 12.86
N ALA A 125 -2.35 -7.72 12.80
CA ALA A 125 -1.68 -7.24 11.60
C ALA A 125 -1.30 -8.43 10.71
N ILE A 126 -2.09 -8.64 9.67
CA ILE A 126 -1.95 -9.74 8.72
C ILE A 126 -1.05 -9.28 7.58
N THR A 127 0.15 -9.86 7.49
CA THR A 127 1.13 -9.52 6.46
C THR A 127 0.68 -10.03 5.09
N TRP A 128 0.93 -9.23 4.06
CA TRP A 128 0.74 -9.65 2.68
C TRP A 128 1.66 -10.81 2.28
N ARG A 129 1.14 -11.67 1.43
CA ARG A 129 1.87 -12.59 0.57
C ARG A 129 1.64 -12.12 -0.87
N PHE A 130 2.65 -11.60 -1.55
CA PHE A 130 2.50 -11.19 -2.95
C PHE A 130 2.42 -12.40 -3.87
N PHE A 131 1.43 -12.42 -4.73
CA PHE A 131 1.27 -13.40 -5.79
C PHE A 131 1.63 -12.77 -7.14
N GLY A 132 2.33 -13.54 -7.96
CA GLY A 132 2.66 -13.16 -9.32
C GLY A 132 1.65 -13.68 -10.33
N SER A 133 1.97 -13.49 -11.59
CA SER A 133 1.25 -13.92 -12.78
C SER A 133 1.10 -15.43 -12.91
N SER A 134 1.88 -16.20 -12.14
CA SER A 134 2.03 -17.65 -12.33
C SER A 134 2.47 -18.02 -13.76
N GLY A 135 3.13 -17.09 -14.45
CA GLY A 135 3.54 -17.22 -15.86
C GLY A 135 2.41 -16.98 -16.87
N LEU A 136 1.21 -16.61 -16.42
CA LEU A 136 0.08 -16.35 -17.31
C LEU A 136 0.26 -15.03 -18.04
N THR A 137 0.23 -15.10 -19.37
CA THR A 137 0.24 -13.91 -20.22
C THR A 137 -1.17 -13.36 -20.40
N GLU A 138 -2.09 -14.22 -20.85
CA GLU A 138 -3.43 -13.82 -21.28
C GLU A 138 -4.30 -13.37 -20.10
N TRP A 139 -5.19 -12.41 -20.35
CA TRP A 139 -6.26 -12.08 -19.43
C TRP A 139 -7.16 -13.31 -19.26
N ASN A 140 -7.45 -13.64 -18.01
CA ASN A 140 -8.17 -14.87 -17.66
C ASN A 140 -9.31 -14.53 -16.68
N PRO A 141 -10.58 -14.74 -17.06
CA PRO A 141 -11.74 -14.50 -16.20
C PRO A 141 -12.05 -15.65 -15.22
N GLY A 142 -11.22 -16.69 -15.19
CA GLY A 142 -11.30 -17.76 -14.21
C GLY A 142 -10.94 -17.30 -12.80
N LEU A 143 -11.06 -18.21 -11.84
CA LEU A 143 -10.85 -17.91 -10.43
C LEU A 143 -9.41 -17.43 -10.18
N VAL A 144 -9.27 -16.27 -9.55
CA VAL A 144 -8.00 -15.71 -9.07
C VAL A 144 -7.28 -16.74 -8.21
N ILE A 145 -7.99 -17.40 -7.29
CA ILE A 145 -7.36 -18.38 -6.39
C ILE A 145 -6.82 -19.60 -7.14
N GLU A 146 -7.43 -19.98 -8.28
CA GLU A 146 -7.01 -21.12 -9.12
C GLU A 146 -5.91 -20.78 -10.12
N ASN A 147 -5.98 -19.59 -10.70
CA ASN A 147 -5.07 -19.17 -11.76
C ASN A 147 -3.72 -18.70 -11.22
N TYR A 148 -3.70 -18.07 -10.04
CA TYR A 148 -2.51 -17.46 -9.47
C TYR A 148 -2.08 -18.20 -8.21
N THR A 149 -1.26 -19.23 -8.37
CA THR A 149 -0.85 -20.15 -7.30
C THR A 149 0.62 -20.02 -6.93
N LYS A 150 1.35 -19.08 -7.54
CA LYS A 150 2.75 -18.81 -7.24
C LYS A 150 2.92 -17.45 -6.56
N ALA A 151 3.79 -17.42 -5.57
CA ALA A 151 3.95 -16.28 -4.67
C ALA A 151 5.39 -15.99 -4.29
N ALA A 152 5.56 -14.86 -3.61
CA ALA A 152 6.82 -14.41 -3.03
C ALA A 152 7.21 -15.27 -1.81
N PRO A 153 8.50 -15.57 -1.62
CA PRO A 153 9.00 -16.21 -0.41
C PRO A 153 9.06 -15.22 0.76
N ASP A 154 9.23 -15.72 1.98
CA ASP A 154 9.28 -14.89 3.20
C ASP A 154 10.39 -13.81 3.16
N LYS A 155 11.46 -14.06 2.40
CA LYS A 155 12.57 -13.10 2.23
C LYS A 155 12.19 -11.84 1.41
N PHE A 156 10.98 -11.77 0.82
CA PHE A 156 10.51 -10.63 0.04
C PHE A 156 10.09 -9.43 0.90
N LYS A 157 11.08 -8.68 1.39
CA LYS A 157 10.89 -7.53 2.28
C LYS A 157 10.02 -6.42 1.69
N LYS A 158 9.96 -6.27 0.36
CA LYS A 158 9.12 -5.26 -0.30
C LYS A 158 7.63 -5.57 -0.11
N GLY A 159 7.26 -6.85 0.03
CA GLY A 159 5.91 -7.32 0.24
C GLY A 159 5.41 -7.34 1.69
N TRP A 160 6.20 -6.95 2.69
CA TRP A 160 5.79 -7.04 4.10
C TRP A 160 4.78 -5.98 4.57
N GLY A 161 4.03 -5.33 3.67
CA GLY A 161 2.91 -4.50 4.11
C GLY A 161 1.82 -5.34 4.78
N VAL A 162 0.94 -4.69 5.56
CA VAL A 162 -0.12 -5.38 6.30
C VAL A 162 -1.51 -4.82 5.97
N LYS A 163 -2.52 -5.64 6.20
CA LYS A 163 -3.89 -5.22 6.56
C LYS A 163 -4.19 -5.69 7.98
N THR A 164 -5.07 -4.98 8.67
CA THR A 164 -5.37 -5.29 10.08
C THR A 164 -6.81 -5.75 10.22
N LEU A 165 -7.01 -6.92 10.85
CA LEU A 165 -8.28 -7.35 11.41
C LEU A 165 -8.36 -6.81 12.84
N PHE A 166 -9.37 -6.01 13.19
CA PHE A 166 -9.44 -5.34 14.50
C PHE A 166 -10.85 -5.24 15.06
N LYS A 167 -10.96 -5.07 16.37
CA LYS A 167 -12.21 -4.73 17.08
C LYS A 167 -12.45 -3.21 16.99
N PRO A 168 -13.53 -2.73 16.35
CA PRO A 168 -13.82 -1.30 16.28
C PRO A 168 -14.17 -0.70 17.65
N PHE A 169 -13.83 0.56 17.88
CA PHE A 169 -14.12 1.32 19.12
C PHE A 169 -14.37 2.81 18.81
N PRO A 170 -15.04 3.59 19.69
CA PRO A 170 -15.58 4.91 19.33
C PRO A 170 -14.57 5.96 18.81
N GLU A 171 -13.35 5.98 19.33
CA GLU A 171 -12.32 6.98 18.97
C GLU A 171 -11.51 6.60 17.72
N ILE A 172 -11.82 5.45 17.12
CA ILE A 172 -11.09 4.91 15.99
C ILE A 172 -11.34 5.72 14.72
N LYS A 173 -10.31 5.79 13.89
CA LYS A 173 -10.36 6.28 12.52
C LYS A 173 -9.87 5.17 11.61
N LEU A 174 -10.71 4.76 10.66
CA LEU A 174 -10.35 3.73 9.70
C LEU A 174 -9.22 4.21 8.80
N GLY A 175 -8.32 3.28 8.49
CA GLY A 175 -7.20 3.46 7.57
C GLY A 175 -7.06 2.22 6.71
N ILE A 176 -6.44 2.37 5.54
CA ILE A 176 -6.33 1.27 4.57
C ILE A 176 -5.49 0.10 5.08
N HIS A 177 -4.40 0.37 5.82
CA HIS A 177 -3.52 -0.67 6.37
C HIS A 177 -3.88 -1.06 7.78
N ARG A 178 -4.29 -0.07 8.58
CA ARG A 178 -4.63 -0.24 9.98
C ARG A 178 -5.50 0.92 10.48
N PRO A 179 -6.26 0.70 11.57
CA PRO A 179 -6.90 1.81 12.26
C PRO A 179 -5.87 2.72 12.95
N THR A 180 -6.30 3.97 13.18
CA THR A 180 -5.61 4.97 14.00
C THR A 180 -6.59 5.56 15.01
N ILE A 181 -6.12 6.31 16.00
CA ILE A 181 -6.99 7.08 16.90
C ILE A 181 -7.00 8.55 16.47
N LYS A 182 -8.19 9.17 16.48
CA LYS A 182 -8.35 10.61 16.21
C LYS A 182 -7.49 11.41 17.20
N LYS A 183 -6.70 12.37 16.70
CA LYS A 183 -5.84 13.23 17.53
C LYS A 183 -4.83 12.49 18.44
N ALA A 184 -4.46 11.24 18.11
CA ALA A 184 -3.52 10.45 18.94
C ALA A 184 -2.17 11.14 19.20
N ARG A 185 -1.67 11.95 18.26
CA ARG A 185 -0.42 12.71 18.42
C ARG A 185 -0.58 14.01 19.23
N GLN A 186 -1.80 14.39 19.56
CA GLN A 186 -2.15 15.65 20.23
C GLN A 186 -2.70 15.43 21.63
N SER A 187 -3.00 14.17 22.00
CA SER A 187 -3.51 13.79 23.33
C SER A 187 -2.78 12.55 23.84
N ALA A 188 -2.15 12.69 25.00
CA ALA A 188 -1.46 11.59 25.69
C ALA A 188 -2.43 10.45 26.06
N GLU A 189 -3.68 10.78 26.38
CA GLU A 189 -4.74 9.80 26.68
C GLU A 189 -5.07 8.95 25.45
N ASN A 190 -5.20 9.59 24.28
CA ASN A 190 -5.47 8.89 23.02
C ASN A 190 -4.27 8.05 22.56
N ALA A 191 -3.04 8.52 22.81
CA ALA A 191 -1.85 7.71 22.58
C ALA A 191 -1.84 6.48 23.49
N LYS A 192 -2.18 6.63 24.78
CA LYS A 192 -2.22 5.53 25.75
C LYS A 192 -3.20 4.43 25.34
N ILE A 193 -4.37 4.78 24.80
CA ILE A 193 -5.34 3.78 24.30
C ILE A 193 -4.73 2.89 23.21
N LEU A 194 -3.86 3.43 22.33
CA LEU A 194 -3.17 2.61 21.33
C LEU A 194 -2.08 1.72 21.93
N PHE A 195 -1.36 2.21 22.94
CA PHE A 195 -0.30 1.46 23.63
C PHE A 195 -0.86 0.31 24.47
N ASP A 196 -2.03 0.49 25.08
CA ASP A 196 -2.65 -0.54 25.91
C ASP A 196 -3.28 -1.67 25.07
N GLN A 197 -3.30 -1.57 23.74
CA GLN A 197 -3.85 -2.60 22.86
C GLN A 197 -2.83 -3.71 22.59
N LEU A 198 -3.25 -4.96 22.78
CA LEU A 198 -2.51 -6.12 22.31
C LEU A 198 -2.76 -6.33 20.82
N TRP A 199 -1.71 -6.09 20.03
CA TRP A 199 -1.65 -6.37 18.60
C TRP A 199 -0.87 -7.65 18.35
N LEU A 200 -1.34 -8.49 17.41
CA LEU A 200 -0.66 -9.71 17.00
C LEU A 200 -0.22 -9.63 15.54
N ASN A 201 0.80 -10.40 15.14
CA ASN A 201 1.07 -10.68 13.73
C ASN A 201 0.19 -11.83 13.20
N GLY A 202 0.31 -12.14 11.90
CA GLY A 202 -0.37 -13.28 11.27
C GLY A 202 0.04 -14.67 11.79
N SER A 203 1.02 -14.77 12.70
CA SER A 203 1.33 -16.00 13.45
C SER A 203 0.68 -16.07 14.83
N GLY A 204 -0.03 -15.01 15.27
CA GLY A 204 -0.57 -14.90 16.62
C GLY A 204 0.46 -14.47 17.67
N GLU A 205 1.62 -13.97 17.25
CA GLU A 205 2.67 -13.50 18.15
C GLU A 205 2.50 -11.99 18.42
N PRO A 206 2.72 -11.50 19.65
CA PRO A 206 2.61 -10.08 19.97
C PRO A 206 3.50 -9.19 19.09
N MET A 207 2.93 -8.08 18.64
CA MET A 207 3.63 -7.01 17.94
C MET A 207 4.25 -6.03 18.96
N PRO A 208 5.39 -5.42 18.64
CA PRO A 208 5.98 -4.40 19.49
C PRO A 208 5.12 -3.12 19.48
N ASP A 209 5.11 -2.42 20.60
CA ASP A 209 4.28 -1.23 20.84
C ASP A 209 4.43 -0.16 19.76
N GLU A 210 5.63 0.05 19.20
CA GLU A 210 5.86 1.08 18.18
C GLU A 210 5.10 0.80 16.88
N PHE A 211 4.71 -0.46 16.64
CA PHE A 211 3.92 -0.82 15.47
C PHE A 211 2.53 -0.18 15.52
N SER A 212 1.88 -0.12 16.67
CA SER A 212 0.53 0.46 16.82
C SER A 212 0.51 1.97 16.54
N LEU A 213 1.65 2.65 16.73
CA LEU A 213 1.79 4.10 16.51
C LEU A 213 1.99 4.49 15.05
N SER A 214 2.82 3.74 14.31
CA SER A 214 3.27 4.16 12.96
C SER A 214 3.56 3.03 11.98
N GLY A 215 3.52 1.77 12.43
CA GLY A 215 3.80 0.61 11.58
C GLY A 215 2.76 0.45 10.46
N TRP A 216 3.24 0.22 9.25
CA TRP A 216 2.41 -0.25 8.12
C TRP A 216 3.00 -1.50 7.45
N ARG A 217 4.13 -1.99 7.98
CA ARG A 217 4.87 -3.14 7.46
C ARG A 217 5.42 -3.98 8.59
N SER A 218 5.39 -5.28 8.42
CA SER A 218 6.21 -6.18 9.21
C SER A 218 7.69 -5.91 8.97
N THR A 219 8.47 -6.34 9.96
CA THR A 219 9.93 -6.33 9.97
C THR A 219 10.40 -7.77 10.14
N LYS A 220 11.71 -8.02 10.07
CA LYS A 220 12.25 -9.37 10.29
C LYS A 220 11.75 -10.01 11.61
N PRO A 221 11.75 -9.31 12.77
CA PRO A 221 11.24 -9.89 14.01
C PRO A 221 9.71 -9.99 14.10
N THR A 222 8.96 -9.26 13.28
CA THR A 222 7.49 -9.21 13.36
C THR A 222 6.78 -9.93 12.20
N LEU A 223 7.54 -10.54 11.29
CA LEU A 223 6.99 -11.32 10.18
C LEU A 223 6.32 -12.58 10.73
N GLY A 224 5.04 -12.78 10.37
CA GLY A 224 4.29 -13.95 10.82
C GLY A 224 3.21 -14.37 9.84
N TYR A 225 3.25 -15.64 9.44
CA TYR A 225 2.36 -16.26 8.45
C TYR A 225 1.80 -17.62 8.90
N LYS A 226 1.92 -17.98 10.18
CA LYS A 226 1.54 -19.32 10.67
C LYS A 226 0.02 -19.52 10.71
N LEU A 227 -0.75 -18.52 11.13
CA LEU A 227 -2.21 -18.63 11.30
C LEU A 227 -2.97 -18.02 10.12
N ALA A 228 -2.50 -16.88 9.61
CA ALA A 228 -3.10 -16.19 8.48
C ALA A 228 -2.06 -15.39 7.68
N GLU A 229 -2.35 -15.22 6.40
CA GLU A 229 -1.69 -14.26 5.53
C GLU A 229 -2.72 -13.61 4.60
N LEU A 230 -2.40 -12.45 4.05
CA LEU A 230 -3.27 -11.79 3.08
C LEU A 230 -2.67 -11.98 1.68
N ASN A 231 -3.28 -12.84 0.88
CA ASN A 231 -2.85 -13.05 -0.50
C ASN A 231 -3.13 -11.77 -1.28
N HIS A 232 -2.10 -11.18 -1.90
CA HIS A 232 -2.22 -9.93 -2.65
C HIS A 232 -1.84 -10.17 -4.12
N TYR A 233 -2.83 -10.08 -4.99
CA TYR A 233 -2.74 -10.33 -6.43
C TYR A 233 -2.56 -9.02 -7.21
N ALA A 234 -1.50 -8.28 -6.90
CA ALA A 234 -1.29 -6.94 -7.43
C ALA A 234 -1.02 -6.91 -8.95
N THR A 235 -0.40 -7.95 -9.50
CA THR A 235 -0.05 -8.04 -10.92
C THR A 235 -1.06 -8.85 -11.72
N LYS A 236 -1.46 -10.03 -11.24
CA LYS A 236 -2.22 -11.02 -12.03
C LYS A 236 -1.47 -11.33 -13.35
N SER A 237 -2.17 -11.72 -14.41
CA SER A 237 -1.53 -11.98 -15.72
C SER A 237 -0.95 -10.70 -16.34
N LEU A 238 -0.05 -10.86 -17.32
CA LEU A 238 0.59 -9.72 -17.98
C LEU A 238 -0.45 -8.79 -18.63
N GLU A 239 -1.47 -9.33 -19.30
CA GLU A 239 -2.54 -8.52 -19.88
C GLU A 239 -3.40 -7.84 -18.83
N ALA A 240 -3.73 -8.51 -17.71
CA ALA A 240 -4.45 -7.88 -16.61
C ALA A 240 -3.66 -6.69 -16.02
N TYR A 241 -2.33 -6.84 -15.90
CA TYR A 241 -1.45 -5.75 -15.48
C TYR A 241 -1.42 -4.60 -16.50
N LEU A 242 -1.35 -4.89 -17.80
CA LEU A 242 -1.38 -3.86 -18.85
C LEU A 242 -2.72 -3.12 -18.89
N LEU A 243 -3.85 -3.80 -18.68
CA LEU A 243 -5.16 -3.15 -18.50
C LEU A 243 -5.14 -2.15 -17.35
N ARG A 244 -4.50 -2.52 -16.22
CA ARG A 244 -4.30 -1.63 -15.07
C ARG A 244 -3.38 -0.45 -15.41
N ARG A 245 -2.34 -0.65 -16.22
CA ARG A 245 -1.44 0.40 -16.73
C ARG A 245 -2.22 1.44 -17.55
N VAL A 246 -3.02 1.00 -18.53
CA VAL A 246 -3.77 1.92 -19.40
C VAL A 246 -4.97 2.58 -18.72
N ARG A 247 -5.56 1.96 -17.68
CA ARG A 247 -6.61 2.57 -16.86
C ARG A 247 -6.08 3.73 -16.01
N GLY A 248 -4.79 3.70 -15.65
CA GLY A 248 -4.20 4.60 -14.66
C GLY A 248 -4.51 4.19 -13.21
N ASN A 249 -4.07 5.01 -12.25
CA ASN A 249 -4.20 4.74 -10.81
C ASN A 249 -5.17 5.72 -10.14
N VAL A 250 -5.92 5.26 -9.13
CA VAL A 250 -6.86 6.07 -8.30
C VAL A 250 -6.22 7.27 -7.59
N ASN A 251 -4.88 7.35 -7.58
CA ASN A 251 -4.12 8.47 -7.02
C ASN A 251 -3.50 9.40 -8.09
N ASN A 252 -3.85 9.26 -9.37
CA ASN A 252 -3.34 10.03 -10.51
C ASN A 252 -1.80 10.16 -10.53
N LYS A 253 -1.11 9.06 -10.18
CA LYS A 253 0.34 8.97 -10.33
C LYS A 253 0.64 8.49 -11.74
N GLU A 254 1.13 9.38 -12.58
CA GLU A 254 1.66 9.04 -13.90
C GLU A 254 2.74 7.96 -13.79
N ASP A 255 2.77 7.07 -14.78
CA ASP A 255 3.75 5.98 -14.93
C ASP A 255 3.87 5.03 -13.71
N LYS A 256 2.85 4.92 -12.86
CA LYS A 256 2.91 4.03 -11.69
C LYS A 256 3.15 2.57 -12.08
N TYR A 257 2.42 2.07 -13.07
CA TYR A 257 2.41 0.65 -13.45
C TYR A 257 3.32 0.42 -14.66
N ASN A 258 4.63 0.46 -14.43
CA ASN A 258 5.65 0.21 -15.45
C ASN A 258 6.35 -1.14 -15.24
N ALA A 259 7.32 -1.49 -16.08
CA ALA A 259 8.05 -2.76 -15.97
C ALA A 259 8.86 -2.89 -14.66
N ALA A 260 9.36 -1.79 -14.09
CA ALA A 260 10.06 -1.83 -12.81
C ALA A 260 9.12 -2.23 -11.66
N TYR A 261 7.88 -1.73 -11.65
CA TYR A 261 6.85 -2.19 -10.71
C TYR A 261 6.52 -3.66 -10.94
N PHE A 262 6.36 -4.09 -12.19
CA PHE A 262 6.08 -5.50 -12.51
C PHE A 262 7.22 -6.42 -12.04
N ALA A 263 8.47 -6.10 -12.35
CA ALA A 263 9.66 -6.83 -11.91
C ALA A 263 9.74 -6.98 -10.37
N LEU A 264 9.31 -5.96 -9.63
CA LEU A 264 9.29 -6.01 -8.17
C LEU A 264 8.20 -6.92 -7.60
N PHE A 265 7.00 -6.90 -8.18
CA PHE A 265 5.80 -7.47 -7.55
C PHE A 265 5.26 -8.74 -8.24
N ASP A 266 5.69 -9.06 -9.46
CA ASP A 266 5.43 -10.34 -10.11
C ASP A 266 6.27 -11.45 -9.47
N ARG A 267 5.82 -11.98 -8.33
CA ARG A 267 6.58 -12.93 -7.51
C ARG A 267 6.02 -14.35 -7.64
N ASN A 268 6.84 -15.25 -8.15
CA ASN A 268 6.44 -16.60 -8.58
C ASN A 268 7.35 -17.71 -8.03
N GLU A 269 8.15 -17.42 -7.01
CA GLU A 269 9.24 -18.30 -6.56
C GLU A 269 8.78 -19.50 -5.74
N ILE A 270 7.64 -19.42 -5.05
CA ILE A 270 7.10 -20.53 -4.24
C ILE A 270 5.68 -20.87 -4.67
N ASP A 271 5.30 -22.13 -4.52
CA ASP A 271 3.89 -22.54 -4.61
C ASP A 271 3.14 -22.12 -3.33
N ALA A 272 1.98 -21.49 -3.52
CA ALA A 272 1.14 -21.00 -2.43
C ALA A 272 -0.34 -21.34 -2.74
N THR A 273 -0.76 -22.52 -2.31
CA THR A 273 -2.03 -23.13 -2.71
C THR A 273 -3.08 -23.15 -1.61
N ASN A 274 -2.86 -22.50 -0.46
CA ASN A 274 -3.77 -22.60 0.68
C ASN A 274 -5.21 -22.19 0.32
N ALA A 275 -5.39 -21.13 -0.47
CA ALA A 275 -6.71 -20.67 -0.92
C ALA A 275 -7.42 -21.68 -1.86
N LEU A 276 -6.66 -22.52 -2.60
CA LEU A 276 -7.24 -23.52 -3.53
C LEU A 276 -8.17 -24.51 -2.86
N ARG A 277 -7.94 -24.79 -1.57
CA ARG A 277 -8.80 -25.72 -0.82
C ARG A 277 -10.27 -25.29 -0.80
N HIS A 278 -10.54 -24.00 -1.01
CA HIS A 278 -11.88 -23.42 -1.03
C HIS A 278 -12.52 -23.42 -2.42
N ALA A 279 -11.77 -23.67 -3.50
CA ALA A 279 -12.23 -23.46 -4.88
C ALA A 279 -13.57 -24.14 -5.21
N LYS A 280 -13.77 -25.39 -4.77
CA LYS A 280 -15.04 -26.11 -4.98
C LYS A 280 -16.22 -25.41 -4.30
N ALA A 281 -16.05 -24.94 -3.07
CA ALA A 281 -17.12 -24.28 -2.32
C ALA A 281 -17.37 -22.86 -2.83
N VAL A 282 -16.32 -22.16 -3.24
CA VAL A 282 -16.41 -20.85 -3.90
C VAL A 282 -17.21 -20.97 -5.20
N LYS A 283 -16.86 -21.91 -6.07
CA LYS A 283 -17.61 -22.18 -7.31
C LYS A 283 -19.10 -22.47 -7.04
N LYS A 284 -19.42 -23.21 -5.97
CA LYS A 284 -20.81 -23.45 -5.56
C LYS A 284 -21.53 -22.15 -5.18
N LYS A 285 -20.90 -21.27 -4.39
CA LYS A 285 -21.47 -19.96 -4.03
C LYS A 285 -21.56 -19.00 -5.22
N MET A 286 -20.58 -19.00 -6.11
CA MET A 286 -20.66 -18.24 -7.37
C MET A 286 -21.85 -18.71 -8.21
N ALA A 287 -22.08 -20.02 -8.32
CA ALA A 287 -23.24 -20.57 -9.01
C ALA A 287 -24.57 -20.17 -8.35
N GLU A 288 -24.60 -20.05 -7.01
CA GLU A 288 -25.75 -19.53 -6.26
C GLU A 288 -26.03 -18.06 -6.60
N ILE A 289 -25.01 -17.20 -6.56
CA ILE A 289 -25.12 -15.78 -6.94
C ILE A 289 -25.59 -15.64 -8.39
N LEU A 290 -24.97 -16.37 -9.31
CA LEU A 290 -25.23 -16.31 -10.75
C LEU A 290 -26.47 -17.09 -11.18
N SER A 291 -27.20 -17.72 -10.25
CA SER A 291 -28.52 -18.30 -10.53
C SER A 291 -29.58 -17.22 -10.73
N ASP A 292 -29.35 -16.02 -10.18
CA ASP A 292 -30.15 -14.83 -10.48
C ASP A 292 -29.87 -14.33 -11.90
N PRO A 293 -30.87 -14.28 -12.80
CA PRO A 293 -30.67 -13.87 -14.19
C PRO A 293 -30.13 -12.44 -14.36
N VAL A 294 -30.46 -11.53 -13.44
CA VAL A 294 -29.97 -10.14 -13.48
C VAL A 294 -28.47 -10.11 -13.15
N MET A 295 -28.04 -10.77 -12.07
CA MET A 295 -26.62 -10.93 -11.75
C MET A 295 -25.85 -11.63 -12.86
N ARG A 296 -26.43 -12.67 -13.48
CA ARG A 296 -25.77 -13.36 -14.59
C ARG A 296 -25.53 -12.42 -15.76
N LYS A 297 -26.54 -11.65 -16.15
CA LYS A 297 -26.42 -10.66 -17.22
C LYS A 297 -25.35 -9.61 -16.90
N LEU A 298 -25.36 -9.05 -15.68
CA LEU A 298 -24.38 -8.04 -15.26
C LEU A 298 -22.95 -8.60 -15.24
N GLN A 299 -22.76 -9.85 -14.80
CA GLN A 299 -21.46 -10.51 -14.87
C GLN A 299 -20.98 -10.67 -16.32
N ASP A 300 -21.87 -11.07 -17.24
CA ASP A 300 -21.53 -11.22 -18.66
C ASP A 300 -21.16 -9.87 -19.29
N GLU A 301 -21.88 -8.80 -18.96
CA GLU A 301 -21.58 -7.44 -19.41
C GLU A 301 -20.23 -6.96 -18.89
N ALA A 302 -19.91 -7.19 -17.60
CA ALA A 302 -18.61 -6.87 -17.04
C ALA A 302 -17.48 -7.67 -17.73
N LEU A 303 -17.66 -8.97 -17.95
CA LEU A 303 -16.65 -9.79 -18.65
C LEU A 303 -16.44 -9.32 -20.09
N ALA A 304 -17.50 -9.03 -20.83
CA ALA A 304 -17.42 -8.51 -22.19
C ALA A 304 -16.74 -7.14 -22.23
N PHE A 305 -16.97 -6.27 -21.24
CA PHE A 305 -16.28 -4.99 -21.11
C PHE A 305 -14.76 -5.18 -21.00
N HIS A 306 -14.30 -6.07 -20.10
CA HIS A 306 -12.87 -6.32 -19.91
C HIS A 306 -12.26 -7.01 -21.13
N GLU A 307 -12.96 -7.97 -21.77
CA GLU A 307 -12.51 -8.61 -23.01
C GLU A 307 -12.35 -7.61 -24.16
N ALA A 308 -13.30 -6.68 -24.34
CA ALA A 308 -13.19 -5.62 -25.33
C ALA A 308 -12.00 -4.67 -25.05
N ARG A 309 -11.68 -4.43 -23.78
CA ARG A 309 -10.50 -3.66 -23.39
C ARG A 309 -9.20 -4.40 -23.70
N VAL A 310 -9.16 -5.73 -23.54
CA VAL A 310 -8.02 -6.56 -23.97
C VAL A 310 -7.87 -6.51 -25.50
N ALA A 311 -8.96 -6.64 -26.25
CA ALA A 311 -8.92 -6.54 -27.71
C ALA A 311 -8.40 -5.16 -28.16
N THR A 312 -8.86 -4.08 -27.51
CA THR A 312 -8.37 -2.72 -27.75
C THR A 312 -6.88 -2.63 -27.45
N LEU A 313 -6.44 -3.12 -26.28
CA LEU A 313 -5.03 -3.16 -25.88
C LEU A 313 -4.18 -3.88 -26.93
N ARG A 314 -4.58 -5.08 -27.38
CA ARG A 314 -3.86 -5.86 -28.41
C ARG A 314 -3.79 -5.16 -29.76
N SER A 315 -4.80 -4.36 -30.09
CA SER A 315 -4.81 -3.57 -31.34
C SER A 315 -3.95 -2.31 -31.25
N THR A 316 -3.42 -1.97 -30.06
CA THR A 316 -2.46 -0.86 -29.94
C THR A 316 -1.15 -1.26 -30.62
N GLY A 317 -0.51 -0.34 -31.33
CA GLY A 317 0.84 -0.56 -31.86
C GLY A 317 1.92 -0.76 -30.78
N GLU A 318 1.56 -0.60 -29.50
CA GLU A 318 2.45 -0.69 -28.33
C GLU A 318 2.40 -2.06 -27.63
N TYR A 319 1.38 -2.88 -27.91
CA TYR A 319 1.12 -4.11 -27.15
C TYR A 319 2.32 -5.06 -27.14
N ASP A 320 2.86 -5.39 -28.30
CA ASP A 320 3.98 -6.33 -28.42
C ASP A 320 5.22 -5.81 -27.69
N HIS A 321 5.48 -4.51 -27.79
CA HIS A 321 6.59 -3.86 -27.09
C HIS A 321 6.41 -3.95 -25.57
N TRP A 322 5.26 -3.54 -25.04
CA TRP A 322 4.99 -3.62 -23.60
C TRP A 322 4.96 -5.06 -23.10
N LEU A 323 4.44 -6.00 -23.89
CA LEU A 323 4.43 -7.40 -23.50
C LEU A 323 5.85 -7.97 -23.42
N ALA A 324 6.72 -7.64 -24.37
CA ALA A 324 8.14 -8.00 -24.33
C ALA A 324 8.84 -7.37 -23.10
N GLU A 325 8.55 -6.10 -22.81
CA GLU A 325 9.05 -5.38 -21.62
C GLU A 325 8.67 -6.12 -20.32
N LEU A 326 7.40 -6.54 -20.19
CA LEU A 326 6.94 -7.26 -19.00
C LEU A 326 7.48 -8.69 -18.90
N LYS A 327 7.65 -9.39 -20.02
CA LYS A 327 8.30 -10.71 -20.04
C LYS A 327 9.74 -10.60 -19.55
N GLN A 328 10.49 -9.64 -20.05
CA GLN A 328 11.84 -9.37 -19.54
C GLN A 328 11.83 -9.00 -18.05
N ALA A 329 10.88 -8.17 -17.62
CA ALA A 329 10.72 -7.81 -16.20
C ALA A 329 10.44 -9.04 -15.32
N SER A 330 9.62 -9.99 -15.80
CA SER A 330 9.26 -11.23 -15.07
C SER A 330 10.45 -12.15 -14.80
N GLU A 331 11.52 -12.05 -15.60
CA GLU A 331 12.76 -12.82 -15.40
C GLU A 331 13.59 -12.31 -14.21
N THR A 332 13.25 -11.13 -13.67
CA THR A 332 13.97 -10.55 -12.53
C THR A 332 13.75 -11.39 -11.27
N THR A 333 14.78 -12.10 -10.84
CA THR A 333 14.74 -12.89 -9.61
C THR A 333 14.76 -12.00 -8.36
N ILE A 334 14.27 -12.53 -7.24
CA ILE A 334 14.22 -11.79 -5.97
C ILE A 334 15.60 -11.29 -5.50
N ASP A 335 16.67 -12.00 -5.86
CA ASP A 335 18.04 -11.65 -5.48
C ASP A 335 18.64 -10.56 -6.40
N GLN A 336 17.93 -10.18 -7.47
CA GLN A 336 18.30 -9.12 -8.41
C GLN A 336 17.45 -7.85 -8.26
N LEU A 337 16.55 -7.77 -7.27
CA LEU A 337 15.67 -6.60 -7.13
C LEU A 337 16.40 -5.29 -6.82
N ASP A 338 17.60 -5.35 -6.25
CA ASP A 338 18.45 -4.17 -6.03
C ASP A 338 19.05 -3.61 -7.34
N GLU A 339 18.91 -4.34 -8.45
CA GLU A 339 19.28 -3.89 -9.80
C GLU A 339 18.11 -3.23 -10.54
N VAL A 340 16.90 -3.28 -9.98
CA VAL A 340 15.70 -2.68 -10.57
C VAL A 340 15.61 -1.21 -10.19
N LEU A 341 15.72 -0.32 -11.18
CA LEU A 341 15.55 1.11 -10.96
C LEU A 341 14.07 1.45 -10.75
N PHE A 342 13.65 1.53 -9.50
CA PHE A 342 12.28 1.88 -9.14
C PHE A 342 12.22 3.29 -8.53
N VAL A 343 12.02 4.33 -9.33
CA VAL A 343 12.19 5.72 -8.88
C VAL A 343 11.00 6.31 -8.11
N GLN A 344 9.80 5.74 -8.23
CA GLN A 344 8.56 6.37 -7.73
C GLN A 344 8.51 6.57 -6.21
N HIS A 345 9.28 5.78 -5.46
CA HIS A 345 9.36 5.88 -4.00
C HIS A 345 10.47 6.84 -3.52
N LEU A 346 11.31 7.33 -4.44
CA LEU A 346 12.42 8.21 -4.12
C LEU A 346 11.96 9.66 -3.96
N PRO A 347 12.68 10.49 -3.17
CA PRO A 347 12.45 11.92 -3.11
C PRO A 347 12.54 12.56 -4.50
N LYS A 348 11.76 13.62 -4.77
CA LYS A 348 11.71 14.28 -6.09
C LYS A 348 13.10 14.64 -6.63
N LYS A 349 13.97 15.18 -5.77
CA LYS A 349 15.36 15.51 -6.13
C LYS A 349 16.21 14.30 -6.51
N TRP A 350 16.00 13.14 -5.89
CA TRP A 350 16.65 11.91 -6.34
C TRP A 350 16.09 11.45 -7.68
N GLN A 351 14.78 11.60 -7.92
CA GLN A 351 14.21 11.34 -9.25
C GLN A 351 14.79 12.27 -10.32
N GLU A 352 14.98 13.55 -10.02
CA GLU A 352 15.66 14.52 -10.90
C GLU A 352 17.10 14.11 -11.18
N LYS A 353 17.85 13.69 -10.15
CA LYS A 353 19.22 13.23 -10.31
C LYS A 353 19.31 11.94 -11.13
N VAL A 354 18.36 11.01 -10.94
CA VAL A 354 18.24 9.83 -11.80
C VAL A 354 18.05 10.24 -13.26
N LYS A 355 17.14 11.19 -13.55
CA LYS A 355 16.93 11.70 -14.91
C LYS A 355 18.20 12.33 -15.50
N GLU A 356 18.96 13.08 -14.70
CA GLU A 356 20.24 13.66 -15.11
C GLU A 356 21.26 12.57 -15.48
N MET A 357 21.38 11.53 -14.65
CA MET A 357 22.28 10.40 -14.89
C MET A 357 21.86 9.58 -16.11
N GLN A 358 20.55 9.39 -16.31
CA GLN A 358 20.02 8.76 -17.54
C GLN A 358 20.35 9.59 -18.78
N ALA A 359 20.22 10.92 -18.71
CA ALA A 359 20.59 11.82 -19.80
C ALA A 359 22.11 11.79 -20.10
N GLN A 360 22.93 11.45 -19.10
CA GLN A 360 24.37 11.22 -19.23
C GLN A 360 24.70 9.80 -19.73
N GLY A 361 23.69 8.96 -20.01
CA GLY A 361 23.87 7.60 -20.52
C GLY A 361 24.25 6.57 -19.45
N VAL A 362 24.10 6.90 -18.15
CA VAL A 362 24.36 5.94 -17.07
C VAL A 362 23.27 4.86 -17.09
N PRO A 363 23.62 3.56 -17.16
CA PRO A 363 22.63 2.49 -17.18
C PRO A 363 21.78 2.44 -15.90
N ASP A 364 20.48 2.17 -16.05
CA ASP A 364 19.52 2.09 -14.93
C ASP A 364 19.96 1.13 -13.82
N LYS A 365 20.51 -0.03 -14.20
CA LYS A 365 21.07 -1.02 -13.27
C LYS A 365 22.20 -0.44 -12.41
N THR A 366 23.02 0.44 -12.97
CA THR A 366 24.09 1.13 -12.23
C THR A 366 23.51 2.13 -11.24
N ILE A 367 22.54 2.93 -11.69
CA ILE A 367 21.84 3.91 -10.84
C ILE A 367 21.12 3.20 -9.68
N ALA A 368 20.42 2.10 -9.97
CA ALA A 368 19.73 1.27 -8.98
C ALA A 368 20.69 0.75 -7.89
N LYS A 369 21.85 0.23 -8.29
CA LYS A 369 22.90 -0.22 -7.36
C LYS A 369 23.43 0.91 -6.49
N MET A 370 23.66 2.10 -7.06
CA MET A 370 24.09 3.27 -6.30
C MET A 370 23.06 3.66 -5.23
N ILE A 371 21.77 3.69 -5.58
CA ILE A 371 20.66 3.97 -4.65
C ILE A 371 20.57 2.90 -3.56
N ALA A 372 20.61 1.62 -3.93
CA ALA A 372 20.51 0.49 -3.00
C ALA A 372 21.69 0.48 -2.00
N ALA A 373 22.90 0.81 -2.48
CA ALA A 373 24.08 0.92 -1.65
C ALA A 373 23.96 2.07 -0.63
N THR A 374 23.48 3.24 -1.06
CA THR A 374 23.21 4.38 -0.15
C THR A 374 22.22 4.00 0.96
N GLN A 375 21.19 3.22 0.65
CA GLN A 375 20.23 2.74 1.65
C GLN A 375 20.80 1.65 2.58
N THR A 376 21.86 0.95 2.16
CA THR A 376 22.48 -0.16 2.91
C THR A 376 23.54 0.32 3.90
N ALA A 377 24.34 1.34 3.53
CA ALA A 377 25.32 1.99 4.42
C ALA A 377 24.68 2.44 5.75
N LYS A 378 23.42 2.91 5.70
CA LYS A 378 22.56 3.19 6.86
C LYS A 378 22.53 2.07 7.91
N LYS A 379 22.42 0.81 7.50
CA LYS A 379 22.16 -0.31 8.43
C LYS A 379 23.41 -0.75 9.19
N GLY A 380 24.60 -0.59 8.61
CA GLY A 380 25.87 -0.86 9.27
C GLY A 380 26.11 0.15 10.39
N GLU A 381 26.07 1.44 10.08
CA GLU A 381 26.36 2.53 11.02
C GLU A 381 25.32 2.64 12.14
N THR A 382 24.02 2.53 11.83
CA THR A 382 22.96 2.61 12.86
C THR A 382 23.07 1.42 13.83
N ARG A 383 23.45 0.24 13.34
CA ARG A 383 23.64 -0.95 14.20
C ARG A 383 24.90 -0.82 15.06
N SER A 384 26.01 -0.34 14.50
CA SER A 384 27.25 -0.10 15.25
C SER A 384 27.05 0.98 16.32
N ALA A 385 26.40 2.11 16.00
CA ALA A 385 26.10 3.18 16.94
C ALA A 385 25.16 2.72 18.07
N LEU A 386 24.16 1.87 17.77
CA LEU A 386 23.27 1.30 18.79
C LEU A 386 23.97 0.26 19.68
N LEU A 387 24.89 -0.56 19.12
CA LEU A 387 25.69 -1.51 19.90
C LEU A 387 26.70 -0.80 20.81
N GLU A 388 27.32 0.28 20.31
CA GLU A 388 28.24 1.13 21.07
C GLU A 388 27.52 1.90 22.19
N ALA A 389 26.37 2.50 21.90
CA ALA A 389 25.52 3.15 22.90
C ALA A 389 24.97 2.17 23.97
N ALA A 390 24.81 0.90 23.62
CA ALA A 390 24.42 -0.17 24.55
C ALA A 390 25.61 -0.78 25.32
N GLY A 391 26.84 -0.29 25.13
CA GLY A 391 28.05 -0.80 25.79
C GLY A 391 28.47 -2.21 25.36
N VAL A 392 27.91 -2.74 24.27
CA VAL A 392 28.21 -4.08 23.76
C VAL A 392 29.37 -3.96 22.78
N LYS A 393 30.58 -4.32 23.21
CA LYS A 393 31.69 -4.57 22.26
C LYS A 393 31.28 -5.75 21.37
N THR A 394 31.38 -5.55 20.06
CA THR A 394 31.18 -6.63 19.07
C THR A 394 32.05 -7.83 19.44
N PRO A 395 31.50 -9.05 19.55
CA PRO A 395 32.33 -10.22 19.81
C PRO A 395 33.30 -10.42 18.63
N ASP A 396 34.50 -10.93 18.90
CA ASP A 396 35.50 -11.42 17.93
C ASP A 396 35.00 -12.68 17.18
N THR A 397 33.76 -12.64 16.71
CA THR A 397 33.22 -13.66 15.80
C THR A 397 33.46 -13.13 14.38
N PRO A 398 34.19 -13.86 13.52
CA PRO A 398 34.37 -13.45 12.15
C PRO A 398 33.02 -13.13 11.51
N PRO A 399 32.89 -12.03 10.77
CA PRO A 399 31.66 -11.72 10.07
C PRO A 399 31.27 -12.93 9.20
N ASP A 400 30.04 -13.41 9.36
CA ASP A 400 29.43 -14.41 8.48
C ASP A 400 29.59 -13.94 7.02
N GLU A 401 29.58 -14.85 6.04
CA GLU A 401 29.78 -14.54 4.61
C GLU A 401 28.85 -13.41 4.14
N THR A 402 27.64 -13.33 4.73
CA THR A 402 26.68 -12.26 4.46
C THR A 402 27.05 -10.88 5.05
N ALA A 403 27.86 -10.81 6.10
CA ALA A 403 28.41 -9.58 6.64
C ALA A 403 29.64 -9.13 5.86
N GLN A 404 30.54 -10.05 5.50
CA GLN A 404 31.68 -9.74 4.61
C GLN A 404 31.21 -9.22 3.25
N ALA A 405 30.24 -9.88 2.61
CA ALA A 405 29.67 -9.41 1.34
C ALA A 405 29.00 -8.02 1.44
N ARG A 406 28.46 -7.66 2.61
CA ARG A 406 27.86 -6.34 2.87
C ARG A 406 28.91 -5.26 3.12
N ASP A 407 29.98 -5.59 3.84
CA ASP A 407 31.08 -4.68 4.11
C ASP A 407 31.86 -4.41 2.82
N SER A 408 32.08 -5.43 1.98
CA SER A 408 32.63 -5.27 0.64
C SER A 408 31.72 -4.43 -0.27
N ALA A 409 30.39 -4.60 -0.21
CA ALA A 409 29.46 -3.75 -0.96
C ALA A 409 29.47 -2.29 -0.46
N THR A 410 29.69 -2.09 0.84
CA THR A 410 29.85 -0.77 1.47
C THR A 410 31.15 -0.12 1.03
N GLU A 411 32.29 -0.83 1.02
CA GLU A 411 33.57 -0.34 0.51
C GLU A 411 33.52 -0.02 -0.99
N VAL A 412 32.87 -0.86 -1.80
CA VAL A 412 32.67 -0.59 -3.24
C VAL A 412 31.79 0.65 -3.43
N ALA A 413 30.75 0.84 -2.62
CA ALA A 413 29.90 2.04 -2.65
C ALA A 413 30.61 3.31 -2.20
N MET A 414 31.61 3.19 -1.31
CA MET A 414 32.49 4.28 -0.88
C MET A 414 33.59 4.60 -1.92
N SER A 415 33.82 3.70 -2.88
CA SER A 415 34.84 3.86 -3.95
C SER A 415 34.29 4.47 -5.24
N LEU A 416 32.97 4.58 -5.39
CA LEU A 416 32.31 5.20 -6.53
C LEU A 416 31.84 6.61 -6.17
N ASP A 417 31.98 7.57 -7.10
CA ASP A 417 31.30 8.88 -7.05
C ASP A 417 29.77 8.63 -7.03
N ASN A 418 29.21 8.35 -5.85
CA ASN A 418 27.80 8.06 -5.67
C ASN A 418 27.06 9.36 -5.32
N PRO A 419 26.32 9.97 -6.26
CA PRO A 419 25.71 11.29 -6.07
C PRO A 419 24.52 11.27 -5.10
N PHE A 420 24.07 10.09 -4.66
CA PHE A 420 22.97 9.94 -3.71
C PHE A 420 23.48 9.92 -2.25
N LEU A 421 24.74 9.54 -2.05
CA LEU A 421 25.40 9.48 -0.74
C LEU A 421 25.53 10.90 -0.15
N ASN A 422 25.36 11.06 1.16
CA ASN A 422 25.57 12.33 1.89
C ASN A 422 24.65 13.50 1.52
N THR A 423 23.57 13.24 0.79
CA THR A 423 22.58 14.27 0.43
C THR A 423 21.57 14.52 1.55
N PRO A 424 21.02 15.75 1.71
CA PRO A 424 19.88 15.99 2.59
C PRO A 424 18.69 15.05 2.33
N GLU A 425 18.51 14.62 1.09
CA GLU A 425 17.47 13.71 0.64
C GLU A 425 17.73 12.28 1.10
N ALA A 426 19.01 11.88 1.19
CA ALA A 426 19.41 10.66 1.90
C ALA A 426 18.94 10.75 3.36
N ALA A 427 19.17 11.88 4.04
CA ALA A 427 18.72 12.10 5.41
C ALA A 427 17.19 12.12 5.58
N ALA A 428 16.44 12.62 4.59
CA ALA A 428 14.98 12.56 4.57
C ALA A 428 14.42 11.13 4.39
N LEU A 429 15.19 10.23 3.76
CA LEU A 429 14.96 8.78 3.76
C LEU A 429 15.54 8.08 5.02
N GLY A 430 16.06 8.86 5.96
CA GLY A 430 16.69 8.42 7.19
C GLY A 430 18.09 7.81 7.01
N VAL A 431 18.88 8.26 6.03
CA VAL A 431 20.30 7.91 5.83
C VAL A 431 21.17 9.04 6.39
N PRO A 432 22.04 8.80 7.40
CA PRO A 432 22.89 9.86 7.96
C PRO A 432 23.81 10.49 6.91
N ARG A 433 24.21 11.75 7.13
CA ARG A 433 25.33 12.36 6.38
C ARG A 433 26.64 11.75 6.91
N LEU A 434 27.45 11.14 6.05
CA LEU A 434 28.85 10.86 6.38
C LEU A 434 29.57 12.20 6.55
N GLN A 435 30.23 12.37 7.69
CA GLN A 435 31.25 13.40 7.79
C GLN A 435 32.48 12.94 6.98
N PRO A 436 33.03 13.78 6.10
CA PRO A 436 34.27 13.42 5.41
C PRO A 436 35.40 13.23 6.41
N ASN A 437 36.12 12.10 6.27
CA ASN A 437 37.28 11.67 7.05
C ASN A 437 38.12 12.83 7.61
N SER A 438 38.17 12.95 8.95
CA SER A 438 39.21 13.72 9.63
C SER A 438 40.54 12.98 9.52
N ALA A 439 41.36 13.34 8.53
CA ALA A 439 42.75 12.94 8.48
C ALA A 439 43.56 13.66 9.58
N LYS A 440 44.22 12.87 10.43
CA LYS A 440 45.41 13.14 11.27
C LYS A 440 45.69 14.59 11.71
N VAL A 441 45.61 14.83 13.03
CA VAL A 441 46.63 15.59 13.78
C VAL A 441 46.78 14.95 15.17
N SER A 442 48.00 14.53 15.50
CA SER A 442 48.44 14.30 16.89
C SER A 442 48.90 15.64 17.47
N LEU A 443 48.59 15.92 18.74
CA LEU A 443 49.52 16.44 19.75
C LEU A 443 48.78 16.71 21.08
N ASP A 444 49.43 16.29 22.16
CA ASP A 444 49.04 16.42 23.57
C ASP A 444 48.61 17.83 23.98
N ILE A 445 47.47 17.95 24.68
CA ILE A 445 47.18 19.03 25.65
C ILE A 445 46.27 18.46 26.76
N PRO A 446 46.60 18.66 28.06
CA PRO A 446 45.83 18.09 29.18
C PRO A 446 44.52 18.86 29.43
N ALA A 447 43.54 18.15 29.99
CA ALA A 447 42.23 18.68 30.37
C ALA A 447 42.34 19.79 31.44
N PRO A 448 41.53 20.87 31.36
CA PRO A 448 41.30 21.74 32.50
C PRO A 448 40.18 21.20 33.39
N ALA A 449 40.29 21.57 34.67
CA ALA A 449 39.57 21.01 35.81
C ALA A 449 38.09 21.42 35.91
N LEU A 450 37.33 20.59 36.63
CA LEU A 450 36.02 20.94 37.18
C LEU A 450 36.17 22.16 38.09
N ASP A 451 35.83 23.36 37.60
CA ASP A 451 35.40 24.53 38.41
C ASP A 451 34.92 25.66 37.49
N THR A 452 33.92 25.38 36.63
CA THR A 452 33.15 26.45 35.98
C THR A 452 31.71 25.99 35.78
N ILE A 453 31.00 25.90 36.89
CA ILE A 453 29.54 25.88 36.97
C ILE A 453 29.13 27.27 37.50
N VAL A 454 28.00 27.79 37.01
CA VAL A 454 27.19 28.93 37.49
C VAL A 454 27.38 30.27 36.73
N GLU A 455 26.23 30.93 36.47
CA GLU A 455 25.93 32.16 35.70
C GLU A 455 25.74 31.89 34.19
N GLU A 456 24.56 31.97 33.58
CA GLU A 456 23.42 32.87 33.80
C GLU A 456 22.10 32.12 33.52
N ALA A 457 21.28 31.94 34.55
CA ALA A 457 19.85 31.66 34.43
C ALA A 457 19.13 32.48 35.50
N THR A 458 17.99 33.06 35.10
CA THR A 458 17.12 34.04 35.81
C THR A 458 17.60 35.48 35.61
N VAL A 459 16.79 36.43 35.12
CA VAL A 459 15.52 36.89 35.72
C VAL A 459 14.61 37.60 34.69
N SER A 460 13.32 37.21 34.76
CA SER A 460 12.06 37.96 34.62
C SER A 460 11.64 38.73 33.35
N ALA A 461 10.41 38.37 32.96
CA ALA A 461 9.44 39.14 32.19
C ALA A 461 9.11 40.53 32.77
N SER A 462 8.64 41.45 31.91
CA SER A 462 7.31 42.10 31.95
C SER A 462 7.27 43.46 31.21
N ASN A 463 6.05 43.82 30.77
CA ASN A 463 5.58 45.08 30.13
C ASN A 463 5.66 45.07 28.59
N GLY A 464 4.60 45.15 27.77
CA GLY A 464 3.21 45.60 27.97
C GLY A 464 2.93 46.90 27.18
N ILE A 465 1.72 47.02 26.58
CA ILE A 465 1.07 48.15 25.86
C ILE A 465 1.14 48.06 24.32
N SER A 466 0.13 48.34 23.46
CA SER A 466 -1.36 48.32 23.38
C SER A 466 -1.75 49.06 22.07
N SER A 467 -2.81 48.63 21.36
CA SER A 467 -3.79 49.36 20.47
C SER A 467 -3.29 50.42 19.45
N ASP A 468 -3.70 50.52 18.18
CA ASP A 468 -5.04 50.43 17.54
C ASP A 468 -4.89 50.54 15.97
N PRO A 469 -5.93 50.70 15.10
CA PRO A 469 -6.05 49.96 13.84
C PRO A 469 -6.08 50.83 12.56
N GLY A 470 -5.98 50.17 11.40
CA GLY A 470 -6.48 50.67 10.12
C GLY A 470 -5.48 51.44 9.23
N ILE A 471 -5.25 50.91 8.03
CA ILE A 471 -5.46 51.57 6.74
C ILE A 471 -5.28 50.51 5.64
N ILE A 472 -6.33 50.32 4.84
CA ILE A 472 -6.36 49.53 3.61
C ILE A 472 -5.91 50.45 2.46
N ALA A 473 -5.09 49.94 1.54
CA ALA A 473 -5.16 50.30 0.12
C ALA A 473 -4.68 49.13 -0.76
N PRO A 474 -5.22 48.95 -1.99
CA PRO A 474 -5.20 47.71 -2.76
C PRO A 474 -4.29 47.78 -4.00
N VAL A 475 -4.48 46.81 -4.93
CA VAL A 475 -4.18 46.81 -6.41
C VAL A 475 -2.92 46.00 -6.82
N PRO A 476 -2.81 45.38 -8.02
CA PRO A 476 -3.77 45.11 -9.12
C PRO A 476 -3.92 43.62 -9.52
N GLY A 477 -4.98 43.31 -10.29
CA GLY A 477 -5.01 42.14 -11.18
C GLY A 477 -4.74 42.54 -12.64
N PRO A 478 -4.38 41.58 -13.52
CA PRO A 478 -4.63 41.65 -14.96
C PRO A 478 -5.60 40.51 -15.36
N GLU A 479 -6.78 40.83 -15.88
CA GLU A 479 -7.14 41.04 -17.29
C GLU A 479 -7.75 39.79 -17.91
N ALA A 480 -8.99 39.97 -18.37
CA ALA A 480 -9.86 38.97 -18.97
C ALA A 480 -9.60 38.87 -20.47
N GLU A 481 -9.52 37.64 -20.99
CA GLU A 481 -9.68 37.36 -22.41
C GLU A 481 -11.07 36.81 -22.72
N ALA A 482 -11.52 37.17 -23.91
CA ALA A 482 -12.88 37.33 -24.35
C ALA A 482 -13.70 36.02 -24.50
N ALA A 483 -14.98 36.14 -24.15
CA ALA A 483 -16.02 35.19 -24.52
C ALA A 483 -16.35 35.32 -26.02
N VAL A 484 -16.44 34.18 -26.70
CA VAL A 484 -17.05 34.04 -28.02
C VAL A 484 -18.48 33.54 -27.82
N GLU A 485 -19.46 34.34 -28.24
CA GLU A 485 -20.88 33.99 -28.25
C GLU A 485 -21.17 32.89 -29.30
N PRO A 486 -22.10 31.96 -29.03
CA PRO A 486 -22.69 31.14 -30.08
C PRO A 486 -23.90 31.82 -30.73
N GLU A 487 -23.84 31.97 -32.05
CA GLU A 487 -24.95 32.37 -32.93
C GLU A 487 -26.19 31.48 -32.75
N ALA A 488 -27.34 32.13 -32.64
CA ALA A 488 -28.66 31.52 -32.75
C ALA A 488 -29.17 31.58 -34.19
N LEU A 489 -29.67 30.47 -34.72
CA LEU A 489 -30.51 30.39 -35.93
C LEU A 489 -31.52 29.22 -35.81
N PRO A 490 -32.66 29.25 -36.54
CA PRO A 490 -33.97 29.33 -35.93
C PRO A 490 -34.83 28.07 -36.04
N GLU A 491 -35.82 27.99 -35.14
CA GLU A 491 -36.90 27.02 -35.14
C GLU A 491 -37.99 27.42 -36.16
N ALA A 492 -38.31 26.52 -37.10
CA ALA A 492 -39.44 26.66 -38.03
C ALA A 492 -40.29 25.37 -38.09
N ALA A 493 -41.45 25.44 -37.47
CA ALA A 493 -42.78 24.91 -37.81
C ALA A 493 -42.95 23.56 -38.58
N ARG A 494 -43.58 22.60 -37.86
CA ARG A 494 -44.80 21.78 -38.19
C ARG A 494 -45.08 21.28 -39.63
N LYS A 495 -45.36 19.97 -39.75
CA LYS A 495 -46.54 19.32 -40.42
C LYS A 495 -46.49 17.79 -40.18
N THR A 496 -47.35 17.20 -39.36
CA THR A 496 -48.57 16.43 -39.70
C THR A 496 -48.47 15.42 -40.86
N GLY A 497 -48.67 14.13 -40.56
CA GLY A 497 -49.56 13.24 -41.32
C GLY A 497 -48.93 12.13 -42.17
N SER A 498 -48.87 10.90 -41.64
CA SER A 498 -49.65 9.71 -42.09
C SER A 498 -49.43 8.54 -41.15
#